data_AF-A0AAW9Q5Q1-F1
#
_entry.id   AF-A0AAW9Q5Q1-F1
#
_cell.length_a   1.000
_cell.length_b   1.000
_cell.length_c   1.000
_cell.angle_alpha   90.00
_cell.angle_beta   90.00
_cell.angle_gamma   90.00
#
_symmetry.space_group_name_H-M   'P 1'
#
loop_
_entity.id
_entity.type
_entity.pdbx_description
1 polymer ?
#
loop_
_entity_poly.entity_id
_entity_poly.type
_entity_poly.pdbx_seq_one_letter_code
_entity_poly.pdbx_strand_id
1 'polypeptide(L)'
;MQNTLRSLIQSGWQSNPAMHKIISDYAKYHAALVIAGGLFTLILISLSVFFWIKFKKIPKTGKFKWIFEKKVYFSFGLLSGIVALCMTLIVAANATNAFNPLHGFSLLIDDLTPSSYSVQLHHAYNDWIQSGSSTLPTLIEQHIHRRVIFHTTKAIVCGILIIVFTALSIPLWRTLIKKPNASETKWRLKEKTFFVAGIATVALSLLMMIIVVANLQGAIAPIALTLLFG
;
A
#
# COMPACT_ATOMS: atom_id res chain seq x y z
N MET A 1 24.44 13.15 -13.53
CA MET A 1 23.80 12.64 -12.30
C MET A 1 24.16 11.19 -11.98
N GLN A 2 23.90 10.20 -12.86
CA GLN A 2 24.22 8.78 -12.59
C GLN A 2 25.69 8.55 -12.19
N ASN A 3 26.64 9.09 -12.96
CA ASN A 3 28.07 8.99 -12.64
C ASN A 3 28.43 9.64 -11.30
N THR A 4 27.83 10.79 -10.98
CA THR A 4 27.98 11.47 -9.68
C THR A 4 27.55 10.56 -8.53
N LEU A 5 26.35 9.95 -8.64
CA LEU A 5 25.79 9.06 -7.62
C LEU A 5 26.67 7.81 -7.45
N ARG A 6 27.07 7.16 -8.55
CA ARG A 6 27.96 5.99 -8.51
C ARG A 6 29.30 6.32 -7.84
N SER A 7 29.92 7.44 -8.24
CA SER A 7 31.17 7.88 -7.66
C SER A 7 31.05 8.09 -6.16
N LEU A 8 30.01 8.78 -5.68
CA LEU A 8 29.81 9.05 -4.25
C LEU A 8 29.50 7.78 -3.45
N ILE A 9 28.75 6.83 -4.03
CA ILE A 9 28.50 5.53 -3.38
C ILE A 9 29.80 4.75 -3.20
N GLN A 10 30.72 4.81 -4.17
CA GLN A 10 32.01 4.15 -4.10
C GLN A 10 33.03 4.87 -3.21
N SER A 11 33.04 6.21 -3.22
CA SER A 11 34.07 7.02 -2.54
C SER A 11 33.73 7.40 -1.10
N GLY A 12 32.49 7.20 -0.65
CA GLY A 12 32.07 7.43 0.74
C GLY A 12 30.92 8.44 0.87
N TRP A 13 29.70 8.03 0.53
CA TRP A 13 28.49 8.87 0.56
C TRP A 13 28.16 9.42 1.95
N GLN A 14 28.66 8.79 3.02
CA GLN A 14 28.40 9.16 4.40
C GLN A 14 28.94 10.56 4.75
N SER A 15 30.00 11.01 4.09
CA SER A 15 30.55 12.36 4.30
C SER A 15 29.83 13.43 3.48
N ASN A 16 28.84 13.05 2.64
CA ASN A 16 28.05 13.96 1.83
C ASN A 16 26.63 14.12 2.43
N PRO A 17 26.33 15.26 3.11
CA PRO A 17 25.03 15.53 3.70
C PRO A 17 23.83 15.39 2.77
N ALA A 18 23.96 15.77 1.48
CA ALA A 18 22.90 15.64 0.50
C ALA A 18 22.57 14.16 0.22
N MET A 19 23.61 13.34 0.03
CA MET A 19 23.45 11.89 -0.13
C MET A 19 22.84 11.24 1.12
N HIS A 20 23.27 11.64 2.32
CA HIS A 20 22.69 11.13 3.55
C HIS A 20 21.18 11.41 3.64
N LYS A 21 20.73 12.60 3.20
CA LYS A 21 19.31 12.92 3.14
C LYS A 21 18.55 12.02 2.15
N ILE A 22 19.09 11.80 0.94
CA ILE A 22 18.47 10.95 -0.07
C ILE A 22 18.35 9.50 0.42
N ILE A 23 19.44 8.92 0.94
CA ILE A 23 19.44 7.52 1.41
C ILE A 23 18.54 7.34 2.64
N SER A 24 18.57 8.29 3.58
CA SER A 24 17.67 8.26 4.75
C SER A 24 16.20 8.40 4.35
N ASP A 25 15.89 9.26 3.37
CA ASP A 25 14.54 9.40 2.85
C ASP A 25 14.07 8.13 2.13
N TYR A 26 14.91 7.51 1.31
CA TYR A 26 14.63 6.21 0.70
C TYR A 26 14.36 5.10 1.73
N ALA A 27 15.11 5.07 2.83
CA ALA A 27 14.84 4.15 3.95
C ALA A 27 13.48 4.41 4.59
N LYS A 28 13.13 5.69 4.84
CA LYS A 28 11.82 6.09 5.40
C LYS A 28 10.66 5.74 4.48
N TYR A 29 10.84 5.88 3.17
CA TYR A 29 9.86 5.46 2.17
C TYR A 29 9.49 3.98 2.32
N HIS A 30 10.49 3.12 2.35
CA HIS A 30 10.27 1.68 2.52
C HIS A 30 9.78 1.33 3.92
N ALA A 31 10.25 2.02 4.96
CA ALA A 31 9.75 1.83 6.33
C ALA A 31 8.25 2.19 6.45
N ALA A 32 7.79 3.25 5.77
CA ALA A 32 6.37 3.61 5.75
C ALA A 32 5.50 2.49 5.13
N LEU A 33 5.98 1.87 4.04
CA LEU A 33 5.33 0.69 3.44
C LEU A 33 5.30 -0.51 4.38
N VAL A 34 6.40 -0.78 5.09
CA VAL A 34 6.49 -1.88 6.07
C VAL A 34 5.50 -1.66 7.20
N ILE A 35 5.40 -0.45 7.75
CA ILE A 35 4.52 -0.13 8.88
C ILE A 35 3.05 -0.23 8.45
N ALA A 36 2.65 0.49 7.39
CA ALA A 36 1.26 0.50 6.95
C ALA A 36 0.83 -0.86 6.38
N GLY A 37 1.67 -1.46 5.54
CA GLY A 37 1.46 -2.80 5.00
C GLY A 37 1.41 -3.87 6.08
N GLY A 38 2.28 -3.78 7.08
CA GLY A 38 2.31 -4.67 8.23
C GLY A 38 1.02 -4.58 9.05
N LEU A 39 0.53 -3.38 9.33
CA LEU A 39 -0.76 -3.17 10.01
C LEU A 39 -1.91 -3.82 9.25
N PHE A 40 -2.04 -3.58 7.94
CA PHE A 40 -3.07 -4.22 7.12
C PHE A 40 -2.91 -5.74 7.05
N THR A 41 -1.68 -6.24 6.98
CA THR A 41 -1.38 -7.68 7.01
C THR A 41 -1.90 -8.31 8.30
N LEU A 42 -1.61 -7.72 9.47
CA LEU A 42 -2.09 -8.22 10.76
C LEU A 42 -3.62 -8.22 10.86
N ILE A 43 -4.27 -7.17 10.36
CA ILE A 43 -5.74 -7.08 10.29
C ILE A 43 -6.29 -8.20 9.40
N LEU A 44 -5.72 -8.41 8.21
CA LEU A 44 -6.17 -9.43 7.26
C LEU A 44 -5.96 -10.86 7.77
N ILE A 45 -4.82 -11.14 8.44
CA ILE A 45 -4.58 -12.43 9.11
C ILE A 45 -5.63 -12.66 10.20
N SER A 46 -5.88 -11.64 11.04
CA SER A 46 -6.88 -11.72 12.10
C SER A 46 -8.28 -12.00 11.56
N LEU A 47 -8.67 -11.32 10.46
CA LEU A 47 -9.92 -11.58 9.75
C LEU A 47 -9.97 -12.99 9.17
N SER A 48 -8.91 -13.45 8.53
CA SER A 48 -8.83 -14.80 7.94
C SER A 48 -9.03 -15.87 9.01
N VAL A 49 -8.31 -15.75 10.14
CA VAL A 49 -8.45 -16.64 11.30
C VAL A 49 -9.87 -16.60 11.84
N PHE A 50 -10.43 -15.40 12.04
CA PHE A 50 -11.81 -15.23 12.52
C PHE A 50 -12.82 -15.93 11.60
N PHE A 51 -12.72 -15.74 10.28
CA PHE A 51 -13.62 -16.36 9.31
C PHE A 51 -13.44 -17.88 9.23
N TRP A 52 -12.21 -18.38 9.38
CA TRP A 52 -11.94 -19.81 9.43
C TRP A 52 -12.53 -20.47 10.69
N ILE A 53 -12.44 -19.80 11.84
CA ILE A 53 -13.08 -20.23 13.08
C ILE A 53 -14.61 -20.30 12.90
N LYS A 54 -15.22 -19.28 12.29
CA LYS A 54 -16.67 -19.27 12.02
C LYS A 54 -17.08 -20.36 11.03
N PHE A 55 -16.32 -20.55 9.95
CA PHE A 55 -16.54 -21.61 8.96
C PHE A 55 -16.53 -23.01 9.59
N LYS A 56 -15.56 -23.29 10.49
CA LYS A 56 -15.45 -24.59 11.18
C LYS A 56 -16.60 -24.86 12.15
N LYS A 57 -17.15 -23.82 12.80
CA LYS A 57 -18.25 -23.97 13.77
C LYS A 57 -19.59 -24.31 13.12
N ILE A 58 -19.77 -24.04 11.83
CA ILE A 58 -21.05 -24.29 11.14
C ILE A 58 -21.18 -25.78 10.78
N PRO A 59 -22.20 -26.50 11.31
CA PRO A 59 -22.42 -27.92 11.03
C PRO A 59 -22.53 -28.21 9.54
N LYS A 60 -22.08 -29.39 9.11
CA LYS A 60 -22.31 -29.86 7.74
C LYS A 60 -23.77 -30.29 7.61
N THR A 61 -24.57 -29.55 6.83
CA THR A 61 -25.94 -29.94 6.49
C THR A 61 -25.93 -30.92 5.31
N GLY A 62 -26.12 -32.21 5.59
CA GLY A 62 -26.33 -33.25 4.56
C GLY A 62 -25.18 -33.46 3.56
N LYS A 63 -25.36 -34.42 2.64
CA LYS A 63 -24.27 -35.01 1.85
C LYS A 63 -23.57 -34.08 0.83
N PHE A 64 -24.15 -32.95 0.38
CA PHE A 64 -23.57 -32.27 -0.81
C PHE A 64 -23.71 -30.74 -1.01
N LYS A 65 -24.30 -29.94 -0.11
CA LYS A 65 -24.38 -28.48 -0.33
C LYS A 65 -24.06 -27.66 0.92
N TRP A 66 -23.02 -26.82 0.84
CA TRP A 66 -22.76 -25.79 1.84
C TRP A 66 -23.87 -24.73 1.81
N ILE A 67 -24.40 -24.39 2.99
CA ILE A 67 -25.28 -23.23 3.15
C ILE A 67 -24.54 -21.93 2.80
N PHE A 68 -25.29 -20.92 2.37
CA PHE A 68 -24.76 -19.63 1.94
C PHE A 68 -23.81 -19.02 2.98
N GLU A 69 -24.20 -19.00 4.26
CA GLU A 69 -23.35 -18.51 5.36
C GLU A 69 -21.97 -19.18 5.39
N LYS A 70 -21.93 -20.51 5.21
CA LYS A 70 -20.68 -21.27 5.21
C LYS A 70 -19.82 -20.93 3.99
N LYS A 71 -20.42 -20.72 2.81
CA LYS A 71 -19.70 -20.25 1.61
C LYS A 71 -19.12 -18.86 1.83
N VAL A 72 -19.88 -17.94 2.42
CA VAL A 72 -19.44 -16.56 2.68
C VAL A 72 -18.23 -16.56 3.61
N TYR A 73 -18.27 -17.27 4.74
CA TYR A 73 -17.12 -17.35 5.64
C TYR A 73 -15.91 -18.03 5.00
N PHE A 74 -16.11 -19.07 4.19
CA PHE A 74 -15.02 -19.68 3.43
C PHE A 74 -14.39 -18.67 2.45
N SER A 75 -15.20 -18.00 1.63
CA SER A 75 -14.72 -17.03 0.63
C SER A 75 -14.01 -15.84 1.29
N PHE A 76 -14.54 -15.30 2.38
CA PHE A 76 -13.88 -14.22 3.11
C PHE A 76 -12.58 -14.67 3.78
N GLY A 77 -12.57 -15.87 4.38
CA GLY A 77 -11.35 -16.45 4.95
C GLY A 77 -10.26 -16.67 3.90
N LEU A 78 -10.63 -17.20 2.73
CA LEU A 78 -9.72 -17.41 1.61
C LEU A 78 -9.22 -16.08 1.02
N LEU A 79 -10.12 -15.13 0.73
CA LEU A 79 -9.77 -13.83 0.17
C LEU A 79 -8.83 -13.06 1.09
N SER A 80 -9.17 -12.95 2.39
CA SER A 80 -8.32 -12.26 3.36
C SER A 80 -6.97 -12.96 3.54
N GLY A 81 -6.94 -14.30 3.50
CA GLY A 81 -5.69 -15.07 3.52
C GLY A 81 -4.79 -14.81 2.31
N ILE A 82 -5.35 -14.84 1.10
CA ILE A 82 -4.61 -14.55 -0.14
C ILE A 82 -4.06 -13.12 -0.12
N VAL A 83 -4.90 -12.13 0.22
CA VAL A 83 -4.46 -10.73 0.27
C VAL A 83 -3.42 -10.51 1.37
N ALA A 84 -3.54 -11.16 2.53
CA ALA A 84 -2.54 -11.11 3.59
C ALA A 84 -1.19 -11.68 3.14
N LEU A 85 -1.19 -12.80 2.40
CA LEU A 85 0.04 -13.39 1.86
C LEU A 85 0.72 -12.46 0.86
N CYS A 86 -0.03 -11.91 -0.10
CA CYS A 86 0.51 -10.92 -1.04
C CYS A 86 1.07 -9.69 -0.32
N MET A 87 0.34 -9.18 0.68
CA MET A 87 0.79 -8.02 1.47
C MET A 87 2.05 -8.35 2.30
N THR A 88 2.16 -9.56 2.83
CA THR A 88 3.36 -10.04 3.54
C THR A 88 4.58 -10.02 2.63
N LEU A 89 4.45 -10.48 1.37
CA LEU A 89 5.54 -10.43 0.39
C LEU A 89 5.99 -8.99 0.12
N ILE A 90 5.03 -8.07 -0.08
CA ILE A 90 5.33 -6.66 -0.27
C ILE A 90 6.05 -6.11 0.97
N VAL A 91 5.55 -6.38 2.18
CA VAL A 91 6.17 -5.93 3.43
C VAL A 91 7.59 -6.48 3.57
N ALA A 92 7.81 -7.77 3.29
CA ALA A 92 9.12 -8.41 3.38
C ALA A 92 10.12 -7.78 2.40
N ALA A 93 9.72 -7.60 1.13
CA ALA A 93 10.57 -6.95 0.12
C ALA A 93 10.95 -5.52 0.52
N ASN A 94 9.99 -4.77 1.07
CA ASN A 94 10.23 -3.40 1.52
C ASN A 94 11.05 -3.34 2.81
N ALA A 95 10.94 -4.33 3.70
CA ALA A 95 11.77 -4.41 4.90
C ALA A 95 13.26 -4.52 4.55
N THR A 96 13.61 -5.31 3.52
CA THR A 96 14.99 -5.41 3.03
C THR A 96 15.55 -4.04 2.64
N ASN A 97 14.78 -3.23 1.90
CA ASN A 97 15.22 -1.88 1.50
C ASN A 97 15.19 -0.87 2.65
N ALA A 98 14.34 -1.06 3.67
CA ALA A 98 14.35 -0.21 4.85
C ALA A 98 15.59 -0.45 5.72
N PHE A 99 16.02 -1.71 5.87
CA PHE A 99 17.22 -2.08 6.65
C PHE A 99 18.52 -1.91 5.86
N ASN A 100 18.51 -2.12 4.54
CA ASN A 100 19.66 -1.92 3.66
C ASN A 100 19.31 -0.99 2.48
N PRO A 101 19.12 0.31 2.76
CA PRO A 101 18.66 1.27 1.76
C PRO A 101 19.68 1.51 0.64
N LEU A 102 20.98 1.42 0.93
CA LEU A 102 22.02 1.67 -0.06
C LEU A 102 21.99 0.64 -1.19
N HIS A 103 21.81 -0.64 -0.86
CA HIS A 103 21.74 -1.70 -1.86
C HIS A 103 20.55 -1.49 -2.81
N GLY A 104 19.33 -1.33 -2.27
CA GLY A 104 18.13 -1.10 -3.08
C GLY A 104 18.22 0.18 -3.92
N PHE A 105 18.72 1.27 -3.33
CA PHE A 105 18.91 2.53 -4.05
C PHE A 105 19.93 2.39 -5.20
N SER A 106 21.02 1.65 -4.99
CA SER A 106 22.05 1.47 -6.02
C SER A 106 21.55 0.78 -7.30
N LEU A 107 20.60 -0.15 -7.16
CA LEU A 107 19.97 -0.84 -8.30
C LEU A 107 19.12 0.10 -9.17
N LEU A 108 18.58 1.17 -8.57
CA LEU A 108 17.72 2.13 -9.25
C LEU A 108 18.50 3.22 -9.99
N ILE A 109 19.78 3.40 -9.69
CA ILE A 109 20.60 4.45 -10.32
C ILE A 109 20.74 4.22 -11.82
N ASP A 110 20.82 2.96 -12.22
CA ASP A 110 21.04 2.58 -13.62
C ASP A 110 19.78 2.83 -14.46
N ASP A 111 18.61 2.77 -13.82
CA ASP A 111 17.30 3.03 -14.41
C ASP A 111 16.89 4.50 -14.37
N LEU A 112 17.73 5.41 -13.84
CA LEU A 112 17.57 6.87 -13.93
C LEU A 112 17.75 7.33 -15.39
N THR A 113 16.83 6.95 -16.27
CA THR A 113 16.78 7.46 -17.63
C THR A 113 16.22 8.88 -17.62
N PRO A 114 16.72 9.79 -18.47
CA PRO A 114 16.12 11.10 -18.66
C PRO A 114 14.82 10.97 -19.48
N SER A 115 13.77 10.35 -18.91
CA SER A 115 12.49 10.20 -19.58
C SER A 115 11.59 11.41 -19.27
N SER A 116 11.44 12.36 -20.20
CA SER A 116 10.41 13.44 -20.21
C SER A 116 10.15 14.27 -18.91
N TYR A 117 11.00 14.19 -17.89
CA TYR A 117 10.93 14.98 -16.65
C TYR A 117 11.69 16.30 -16.80
N SER A 118 11.49 17.26 -15.89
CA SER A 118 12.14 18.57 -16.03
C SER A 118 13.65 18.40 -15.91
N VAL A 119 14.37 18.54 -17.03
CA VAL A 119 15.83 18.55 -17.11
C VAL A 119 16.44 19.44 -16.01
N GLN A 120 15.74 20.54 -15.68
CA GLN A 120 16.04 21.45 -14.58
C GLN A 120 16.08 20.79 -13.19
N LEU A 121 15.15 19.90 -12.85
CA LEU A 121 15.12 19.20 -11.57
C LEU A 121 16.30 18.24 -11.44
N HIS A 122 16.63 17.49 -12.50
CA HIS A 122 17.82 16.63 -12.53
C HIS A 122 19.12 17.42 -12.38
N HIS A 123 19.24 18.58 -13.03
CA HIS A 123 20.39 19.46 -12.83
C HIS A 123 20.45 19.97 -11.38
N ALA A 124 19.34 20.45 -10.82
CA ALA A 124 19.30 20.91 -9.43
C ALA A 124 19.69 19.81 -8.43
N TYR A 125 19.26 18.56 -8.65
CA TYR A 125 19.70 17.42 -7.84
C TYR A 125 21.19 17.14 -8.02
N ASN A 126 21.68 17.10 -9.26
CA ASN A 126 23.08 16.85 -9.52
C ASN A 126 23.99 17.88 -8.85
N ASP A 127 23.66 19.17 -8.98
CA ASP A 127 24.44 20.28 -8.40
C ASP A 127 24.40 20.24 -6.88
N TRP A 128 23.23 19.95 -6.30
CA TRP A 128 23.07 19.79 -4.86
C TRP A 128 23.91 18.63 -4.32
N ILE A 129 23.85 17.47 -4.97
CA ILE A 129 24.63 16.29 -4.60
C ILE A 129 26.14 16.58 -4.71
N GLN A 130 26.58 17.22 -5.80
CA GLN A 130 27.99 17.60 -5.99
C GLN A 130 28.47 18.60 -4.95
N SER A 131 27.63 19.57 -4.56
CA SER A 131 27.98 20.56 -3.53
C SER A 131 28.16 19.96 -2.13
N GLY A 132 27.55 18.79 -1.86
CA GLY A 132 27.52 18.20 -0.52
C GLY A 132 26.73 19.04 0.50
N SER A 133 25.97 20.05 0.06
CA SER A 133 25.24 20.94 0.96
C SER A 133 24.14 20.21 1.74
N SER A 134 24.01 20.50 3.03
CA SER A 134 22.86 20.06 3.82
C SER A 134 21.58 20.82 3.46
N THR A 135 21.66 21.96 2.78
CA THR A 135 20.50 22.81 2.46
C THR A 135 19.89 22.37 1.14
N LEU A 136 18.58 22.16 1.15
CA LEU A 136 17.84 21.72 -0.05
C LEU A 136 17.63 22.91 -1.00
N PRO A 137 17.88 22.76 -2.31
CA PRO A 137 17.57 23.81 -3.28
C PRO A 137 16.07 24.11 -3.37
N THR A 138 15.73 25.38 -3.56
CA THR A 138 14.34 25.85 -3.63
C THR A 138 13.51 25.14 -4.70
N LEU A 139 14.10 24.84 -5.87
CA LEU A 139 13.39 24.11 -6.93
C LEU A 139 12.95 22.71 -6.46
N ILE A 140 13.83 21.98 -5.76
CA ILE A 140 13.52 20.64 -5.24
C ILE A 140 12.47 20.74 -4.13
N GLU A 141 12.59 21.72 -3.25
CA GLU A 141 11.64 21.97 -2.17
C GLU A 141 10.21 22.21 -2.70
N GLN A 142 10.07 23.01 -3.76
CA GLN A 142 8.77 23.27 -4.38
C GLN A 142 8.12 22.00 -4.96
N HIS A 143 8.90 21.15 -5.62
CA HIS A 143 8.41 19.87 -6.15
C HIS A 143 8.01 18.91 -5.02
N ILE A 144 8.83 18.84 -3.96
CA ILE A 144 8.51 18.05 -2.76
C ILE A 144 7.21 18.53 -2.13
N HIS A 145 7.04 19.84 -1.94
CA HIS A 145 5.85 20.39 -1.32
C HIS A 145 4.57 20.02 -2.08
N ARG A 146 4.59 20.14 -3.42
CA ARG A 146 3.47 19.72 -4.29
C ARG A 146 3.18 18.23 -4.16
N ARG A 147 4.23 17.39 -4.19
CA ARG A 147 4.12 15.94 -4.03
C ARG A 147 3.50 15.57 -2.69
N VAL A 148 3.96 16.17 -1.60
CA VAL A 148 3.45 15.92 -0.25
C VAL A 148 1.96 16.27 -0.15
N ILE A 149 1.54 17.44 -0.61
CA ILE A 149 0.12 17.84 -0.59
C ILE A 149 -0.74 16.85 -1.37
N PHE A 150 -0.31 16.52 -2.58
CA PHE A 150 -1.05 15.61 -3.45
C PHE A 150 -1.24 14.22 -2.84
N HIS A 151 -0.17 13.61 -2.33
CA HIS A 151 -0.23 12.27 -1.76
C HIS A 151 -0.91 12.24 -0.39
N THR A 152 -0.68 13.26 0.46
CA THR A 152 -1.33 13.36 1.77
C THR A 152 -2.84 13.44 1.61
N THR A 153 -3.32 14.27 0.67
CA THR A 153 -4.75 14.42 0.39
C THR A 153 -5.38 13.09 -0.01
N LYS A 154 -4.74 12.36 -0.94
CA LYS A 154 -5.21 11.03 -1.37
C LYS A 154 -5.21 10.02 -0.23
N ALA A 155 -4.16 9.99 0.59
CA ALA A 155 -4.07 9.06 1.71
C ALA A 155 -5.18 9.31 2.75
N ILE A 156 -5.46 10.58 3.08
CA ILE A 156 -6.52 10.93 4.04
C ILE A 156 -7.91 10.56 3.48
N VAL A 157 -8.22 11.01 2.26
CA VAL A 157 -9.54 10.76 1.65
C VAL A 157 -9.80 9.26 1.51
N CYS A 158 -8.83 8.49 1.01
CA CYS A 158 -8.96 7.05 0.88
C CYS A 158 -9.02 6.35 2.25
N GLY A 159 -8.28 6.82 3.25
CA GLY A 159 -8.36 6.30 4.62
C GLY A 159 -9.77 6.42 5.22
N ILE A 160 -10.41 7.58 5.04
CA ILE A 160 -11.80 7.79 5.46
C ILE A 160 -12.74 6.86 4.70
N LEU A 161 -12.57 6.73 3.37
CA LEU A 161 -13.40 5.85 2.55
C LEU A 161 -13.26 4.36 2.93
N ILE A 162 -12.08 3.89 3.33
CA ILE A 162 -11.91 2.52 3.87
C ILE A 162 -12.83 2.30 5.07
N ILE A 163 -12.87 3.25 6.00
CA ILE A 163 -13.70 3.16 7.21
C ILE A 163 -15.16 3.11 6.83
N VAL A 164 -15.61 4.00 5.93
CA VAL A 164 -17.00 4.06 5.46
C VAL A 164 -17.41 2.75 4.77
N PHE A 165 -16.64 2.26 3.80
CA PHE A 165 -16.98 1.04 3.07
C PHE A 165 -16.96 -0.20 3.97
N THR A 166 -16.02 -0.28 4.90
CA THR A 166 -15.96 -1.38 5.88
C THR A 166 -17.17 -1.33 6.82
N ALA A 167 -17.54 -0.15 7.32
CA ALA A 167 -18.71 0.05 8.17
C ALA A 167 -20.02 -0.31 7.46
N LEU A 168 -20.16 0.01 6.16
CA LEU A 168 -21.30 -0.36 5.33
C LEU A 168 -21.35 -1.86 5.00
N SER A 169 -20.18 -2.49 4.83
CA SER A 169 -20.09 -3.92 4.51
C SER A 169 -20.68 -4.80 5.62
N ILE A 170 -20.44 -4.44 6.89
CA ILE A 170 -20.88 -5.21 8.06
C ILE A 170 -22.39 -5.46 8.09
N PRO A 171 -23.28 -4.44 8.08
CA PRO A 171 -24.73 -4.66 8.12
C PRO A 171 -25.27 -5.35 6.86
N LEU A 172 -24.68 -5.09 5.68
CA LEU A 172 -25.08 -5.74 4.42
C LEU A 172 -24.88 -7.26 4.51
N TRP A 173 -23.67 -7.70 4.88
CA TRP A 173 -23.36 -9.13 5.00
C TRP A 173 -24.09 -9.79 6.16
N ARG A 174 -24.25 -9.10 7.31
CA ARG A 174 -25.05 -9.62 8.43
C ARG A 174 -26.50 -9.88 8.04
N THR A 175 -27.09 -9.02 7.22
CA THR A 175 -28.47 -9.17 6.76
C THR A 175 -28.63 -10.37 5.81
N LEU A 176 -27.66 -10.57 4.92
CA LEU A 176 -27.65 -11.70 3.99
C LEU A 176 -27.40 -13.04 4.71
N ILE A 177 -26.54 -13.06 5.72
CA ILE A 177 -26.21 -14.27 6.50
C ILE A 177 -27.37 -14.71 7.40
N LYS A 178 -28.06 -13.77 8.08
CA LYS A 178 -29.12 -14.08 9.04
C LYS A 178 -30.38 -14.74 8.44
N LYS A 179 -30.51 -14.82 7.11
CA LYS A 179 -31.68 -15.42 6.48
C LYS A 179 -31.57 -16.95 6.44
N PRO A 180 -32.36 -17.68 7.24
CA PRO A 180 -32.33 -19.14 7.23
C PRO A 180 -33.00 -19.63 5.93
N ASN A 181 -32.36 -20.56 5.22
CA ASN A 181 -32.99 -21.42 4.20
C ASN A 181 -33.35 -20.84 2.82
N ALA A 182 -32.93 -19.63 2.44
CA ALA A 182 -33.07 -19.21 1.05
C ALA A 182 -31.92 -19.79 0.20
N SER A 183 -32.19 -20.85 -0.57
CA SER A 183 -31.35 -21.15 -1.74
C SER A 183 -31.14 -19.85 -2.52
N GLU A 184 -29.91 -19.53 -2.92
CA GLU A 184 -29.56 -18.33 -3.72
C GLU A 184 -30.53 -18.14 -4.91
N THR A 185 -31.04 -19.26 -5.44
CA THR A 185 -32.06 -19.36 -6.50
C THR A 185 -33.39 -18.67 -6.19
N LYS A 186 -33.75 -18.46 -4.91
CA LYS A 186 -35.02 -17.83 -4.48
C LYS A 186 -34.85 -16.38 -4.01
N TRP A 187 -33.67 -15.78 -4.19
CA TRP A 187 -33.45 -14.39 -3.78
C TRP A 187 -34.33 -13.42 -4.57
N ARG A 188 -35.00 -12.52 -3.86
CA ARG A 188 -35.73 -11.41 -4.48
C ARG A 188 -34.72 -10.36 -4.93
N LEU A 189 -35.21 -9.37 -5.69
CA LEU A 189 -34.37 -8.29 -6.22
C LEU A 189 -33.58 -7.58 -5.10
N LYS A 190 -34.21 -7.35 -3.94
CA LYS A 190 -33.58 -6.71 -2.77
C LYS A 190 -32.33 -7.44 -2.28
N GLU A 191 -32.35 -8.77 -2.19
CA GLU A 191 -31.18 -9.54 -1.75
C GLU A 191 -30.05 -9.51 -2.79
N LYS A 192 -30.40 -9.57 -4.09
CA LYS A 192 -29.42 -9.41 -5.17
C LYS A 192 -28.74 -8.05 -5.09
N THR A 193 -29.51 -6.98 -4.87
CA THR A 193 -28.96 -5.62 -4.69
C THR A 193 -28.04 -5.55 -3.47
N PHE A 194 -28.43 -6.10 -2.31
CA PHE A 194 -27.58 -6.14 -1.12
C PHE A 194 -26.31 -6.95 -1.31
N PHE A 195 -26.37 -8.05 -2.06
CA PHE A 195 -25.21 -8.86 -2.37
C PHE A 195 -24.22 -8.12 -3.28
N VAL A 196 -24.71 -7.48 -4.34
CA VAL A 196 -23.88 -6.66 -5.24
C VAL A 196 -23.26 -5.49 -4.48
N ALA A 197 -24.05 -4.77 -3.67
CA ALA A 197 -23.54 -3.70 -2.82
C ALA A 197 -22.50 -4.20 -1.81
N GLY A 198 -22.74 -5.37 -1.21
CA GLY A 198 -21.81 -6.03 -0.30
C GLY A 198 -20.47 -6.34 -0.97
N ILE A 199 -20.48 -6.91 -2.18
CA ILE A 199 -19.26 -7.16 -2.97
C ILE A 199 -18.56 -5.83 -3.31
N ALA A 200 -19.31 -4.84 -3.79
CA ALA A 200 -18.75 -3.54 -4.15
C ALA A 200 -18.05 -2.87 -2.96
N THR A 201 -18.63 -2.91 -1.75
CA THR A 201 -18.00 -2.36 -0.54
C THR A 201 -16.68 -3.05 -0.21
N VAL A 202 -16.58 -4.38 -0.36
CA VAL A 202 -15.34 -5.12 -0.13
C VAL A 202 -14.28 -4.76 -1.17
N ALA A 203 -14.65 -4.73 -2.46
CA ALA A 203 -13.75 -4.38 -3.54
C ALA A 203 -13.21 -2.95 -3.39
N LEU A 204 -14.10 -1.99 -3.06
CA LEU A 204 -13.73 -0.61 -2.81
C LEU A 204 -12.85 -0.45 -1.56
N SER A 205 -13.12 -1.19 -0.47
CA SER A 205 -12.23 -1.19 0.71
C SER A 205 -10.81 -1.66 0.35
N LEU A 206 -10.68 -2.73 -0.44
CA LEU A 206 -9.36 -3.24 -0.87
C LEU A 206 -8.66 -2.26 -1.81
N LEU A 207 -9.38 -1.64 -2.74
CA LEU A 207 -8.84 -0.60 -3.61
C LEU A 207 -8.34 0.60 -2.80
N MET A 208 -9.15 1.09 -1.87
CA MET A 208 -8.76 2.22 -1.02
C MET A 208 -7.56 1.87 -0.14
N MET A 209 -7.46 0.63 0.37
CA MET A 209 -6.27 0.14 1.10
C MET A 209 -5.00 0.27 0.26
N ILE A 210 -5.03 -0.20 -1.00
CA ILE A 210 -3.90 -0.07 -1.93
C ILE A 210 -3.54 1.39 -2.13
N ILE A 211 -4.54 2.26 -2.36
CA ILE A 211 -4.31 3.70 -2.58
C ILE A 211 -3.70 4.34 -1.32
N VAL A 212 -4.18 4.03 -0.12
CA VAL A 212 -3.60 4.56 1.14
C VAL A 212 -2.13 4.17 1.25
N VAL A 213 -1.80 2.88 1.12
CA VAL A 213 -0.42 2.40 1.23
C VAL A 213 0.48 3.06 0.17
N ALA A 214 0.03 3.11 -1.08
CA ALA A 214 0.78 3.70 -2.19
C ALA A 214 0.99 5.22 -2.07
N ASN A 215 0.13 5.94 -1.36
CA ASN A 215 0.24 7.39 -1.19
C ASN A 215 0.91 7.79 0.13
N LEU A 216 0.81 6.98 1.18
CA LEU A 216 1.44 7.29 2.47
C LEU A 216 2.97 7.43 2.32
N GLN A 217 3.58 6.54 1.55
CA GLN A 217 5.00 6.57 1.23
C GLN A 217 5.43 7.87 0.52
N GLY A 218 4.58 8.41 -0.38
CA GLY A 218 4.83 9.64 -1.13
C GLY A 218 4.65 10.91 -0.30
N ALA A 219 3.92 10.82 0.81
CA ALA A 219 3.73 11.89 1.77
C ALA A 219 4.87 11.97 2.81
N ILE A 220 5.39 10.81 3.26
CA ILE A 220 6.37 10.72 4.35
C ILE A 220 7.81 10.91 3.88
N ALA A 221 8.14 10.42 2.68
CA ALA A 221 9.51 10.38 2.17
C ALA A 221 9.57 10.83 0.69
N PRO A 222 9.48 12.16 0.45
CA PRO A 222 9.29 12.70 -0.89
C PRO A 222 10.61 12.95 -1.64
N ILE A 223 11.77 13.02 -0.98
CA ILE A 223 13.03 13.43 -1.61
C ILE A 223 13.48 12.38 -2.62
N ALA A 224 13.66 11.12 -2.19
CA ALA A 224 14.14 10.05 -3.05
C ALA A 224 13.16 9.78 -4.20
N LEU A 225 11.86 9.86 -3.93
CA LEU A 225 10.83 9.71 -4.96
C LEU A 225 10.78 10.89 -5.94
N THR A 226 11.10 12.10 -5.50
CA THR A 226 11.17 13.25 -6.40
C THR A 226 12.44 13.21 -7.26
N LEU A 227 13.51 12.54 -6.78
CA LEU A 227 14.66 12.22 -7.61
C LEU A 227 14.34 11.11 -8.64
N LEU A 228 13.66 10.05 -8.21
CA LEU A 228 13.41 8.85 -9.04
C LEU A 228 12.21 9.00 -9.99
N PHE A 229 11.19 9.77 -9.58
CA PHE A 229 9.87 9.83 -10.24
C PHE A 229 9.30 11.26 -10.31
N GLY A 230 10.11 12.29 -10.02
CA GLY A 230 9.69 13.70 -9.89
C GLY A 230 9.35 14.39 -11.19
#